data_AF-A0A2H0YF96-F1
#
_entry.id   AF-A0A2H0YF96-F1
#
_cell.length_a   1.000
_cell.length_b   1.000
_cell.length_c   1.000
_cell.angle_alpha   90.00
_cell.angle_beta   90.00
_cell.angle_gamma   90.00
#
_symmetry.space_group_name_H-M   'P 1'
#
loop_
_entity.id
_entity.type
_entity.pdbx_description
1 polymer ?
#
loop_
_entity_poly.entity_id
_entity_poly.type
_entity_poly.pdbx_seq_one_letter_code
_entity_poly.pdbx_strand_id
1 'polypeptide(L)'
;MHLFKRFFIVLVSMGLLIPACAPLQQARVQQEVTIDTHFEEQTPVNRRNTVMVLTLAKEEKTLSKTTLTANEVTADILSLELLNRGFKVVDRAVINDYLKEKKTDLSVTRLIDMLEMGRTLHADFLILTNLFENLQASNAITFLPGEVLTSIDTSANIGVSSRMIDLKNGEVIWIGIATTQDQNFQKALQRISKELIASLETQASR
;
A
#
# COMPACT_ATOMS: atom_id res chain seq x y z
N MET A 1 56.64 36.67 64.44
CA MET A 1 55.47 35.85 64.79
C MET A 1 54.21 36.60 64.38
N HIS A 2 53.76 36.49 63.12
CA HIS A 2 52.43 36.97 62.69
C HIS A 2 52.05 36.37 61.33
N LEU A 3 51.00 35.54 61.40
CA LEU A 3 49.93 35.26 60.45
C LEU A 3 50.25 34.96 58.97
N PHE A 4 50.21 33.67 58.67
CA PHE A 4 49.80 33.05 57.41
C PHE A 4 48.47 33.64 56.90
N LYS A 5 48.50 34.33 55.76
CA LYS A 5 47.30 34.63 54.94
C LYS A 5 47.03 33.45 54.01
N ARG A 6 46.01 32.64 54.34
CA ARG A 6 45.43 31.65 53.43
C ARG A 6 44.51 32.36 52.44
N PHE A 7 44.86 32.32 51.15
CA PHE A 7 43.97 32.69 50.05
C PHE A 7 43.03 31.51 49.76
N PHE A 8 41.73 31.68 50.06
CA PHE A 8 40.67 30.79 49.61
C PHE A 8 40.16 31.35 48.26
N ILE A 9 40.47 30.67 47.17
CA ILE A 9 39.88 30.96 45.85
C ILE A 9 38.56 30.19 45.80
N VAL A 10 37.45 30.92 45.90
CA VAL A 10 36.11 30.38 45.64
C VAL A 10 35.90 30.39 44.12
N LEU A 11 36.01 29.21 43.51
CA LEU A 11 35.71 29.00 42.10
C LEU A 11 34.18 28.94 41.93
N VAL A 12 33.57 30.05 41.50
CA VAL A 12 32.15 30.06 41.11
C VAL A 12 32.04 29.38 39.74
N SER A 13 31.63 28.11 39.74
CA SER A 13 31.32 27.36 38.53
C SER A 13 30.03 27.92 37.92
N MET A 14 30.20 28.83 36.97
CA MET A 14 29.15 29.37 36.13
C MET A 14 28.69 28.27 35.16
N GLY A 15 27.73 27.45 35.61
CA GLY A 15 27.12 26.40 34.81
C GLY A 15 26.33 27.01 33.66
N LEU A 16 26.86 26.85 32.44
CA LEU A 16 26.14 27.10 31.20
C LEU A 16 24.92 26.16 31.15
N LEU A 17 23.74 26.73 31.41
CA LEU A 17 22.46 26.11 31.07
C LEU A 17 22.38 26.03 29.54
N ILE A 18 22.74 24.89 28.98
CA ILE A 18 22.41 24.56 27.60
C ILE A 18 20.90 24.29 27.59
N PRO A 19 20.06 25.11 26.94
CA PRO A 19 18.66 24.76 26.77
C PRO A 19 18.60 23.47 25.97
N ALA A 20 18.17 22.38 26.61
CA ALA A 20 17.84 21.14 25.95
C ALA A 20 16.64 21.42 25.04
N CYS A 21 16.93 21.71 23.77
CA CYS A 21 15.93 21.79 22.73
C CYS A 21 15.37 20.37 22.54
N ALA A 22 14.26 20.08 23.22
CA ALA A 22 13.53 18.84 22.98
C ALA A 22 13.08 18.85 21.53
N PRO A 23 13.48 17.88 20.68
CA PRO A 23 13.01 17.83 19.32
C PRO A 23 11.49 17.73 19.33
N LEU A 24 10.82 18.66 18.65
CA LEU A 24 9.39 18.59 18.38
C LEU A 24 9.11 17.22 17.78
N GLN A 25 8.49 16.33 18.56
CA GLN A 25 7.92 15.08 18.07
C GLN A 25 6.77 15.47 17.14
N GLN A 26 7.09 15.68 15.86
CA GLN A 26 6.08 15.63 14.81
C GLN A 26 5.33 14.32 15.00
N ALA A 27 4.03 14.41 15.26
CA ALA A 27 3.15 13.26 15.30
C ALA A 27 3.29 12.54 13.96
N ARG A 28 4.04 11.42 13.95
CA ARG A 28 4.11 10.56 12.77
C ARG A 28 2.69 10.04 12.54
N VAL A 29 2.06 10.52 11.47
CA VAL A 29 0.82 9.97 10.95
C VAL A 29 1.00 8.45 10.86
N GLN A 30 0.15 7.70 11.56
CA GLN A 30 0.29 6.25 11.73
C GLN A 30 0.31 5.56 10.36
N GLN A 31 1.36 4.73 10.16
CA GLN A 31 1.69 4.04 8.91
C GLN A 31 1.16 2.60 8.86
N GLU A 32 0.21 2.26 9.73
CA GLU A 32 -0.32 0.91 9.82
C GLU A 32 -1.22 0.61 8.62
N VAL A 33 -1.16 -0.65 8.16
CA VAL A 33 -2.05 -1.15 7.12
C VAL A 33 -3.19 -1.86 7.81
N THR A 34 -4.41 -1.39 7.60
CA THR A 34 -5.60 -2.10 8.02
C THR A 34 -5.95 -3.10 6.92
N ILE A 35 -6.04 -4.38 7.26
CA ILE A 35 -6.37 -5.45 6.31
C ILE A 35 -7.63 -6.20 6.77
N ASP A 36 -8.56 -6.40 5.85
CA ASP A 36 -9.74 -7.24 6.02
C ASP A 36 -9.77 -8.27 4.88
N THR A 37 -9.83 -9.55 5.23
CA THR A 37 -9.75 -10.65 4.26
C THR A 37 -10.81 -11.69 4.55
N HIS A 38 -11.49 -12.12 3.51
CA HIS A 38 -12.51 -13.15 3.55
C HIS A 38 -12.18 -14.26 2.53
N PHE A 39 -12.42 -15.51 2.90
CA PHE A 39 -12.26 -16.68 2.05
C PHE A 39 -13.60 -17.41 1.98
N GLU A 40 -14.12 -17.62 0.77
CA GLU A 40 -15.41 -18.29 0.57
C GLU A 40 -15.26 -19.81 0.41
N GLU A 41 -14.15 -20.29 -0.17
CA GLU A 41 -13.97 -21.71 -0.52
C GLU A 41 -12.63 -22.32 -0.08
N GLN A 42 -12.60 -23.66 -0.01
CA GLN A 42 -11.41 -24.47 0.32
C GLN A 42 -10.52 -24.76 -0.89
N THR A 43 -10.63 -24.02 -1.99
CA THR A 43 -9.75 -24.22 -3.15
C THR A 43 -8.31 -23.90 -2.74
N PRO A 44 -7.39 -24.90 -2.72
CA PRO A 44 -6.06 -24.69 -2.19
C PRO A 44 -5.24 -23.84 -3.16
N VAL A 45 -4.93 -22.61 -2.75
CA VAL A 45 -4.02 -21.72 -3.47
C VAL A 45 -2.59 -22.11 -3.11
N ASN A 46 -1.78 -22.48 -4.09
CA ASN A 46 -0.37 -22.83 -3.88
C ASN A 46 0.55 -22.12 -4.87
N ARG A 47 1.85 -22.08 -4.56
CA ARG A 47 2.87 -21.39 -5.36
C ARG A 47 3.07 -21.96 -6.77
N ARG A 48 2.62 -23.19 -7.05
CA ARG A 48 2.69 -23.77 -8.41
C ARG A 48 1.62 -23.23 -9.33
N ASN A 49 0.57 -22.63 -8.76
CA ASN A 49 -0.51 -22.06 -9.53
C ASN A 49 -0.07 -20.83 -10.32
N THR A 50 -0.61 -20.71 -11.52
CA THR A 50 -0.45 -19.54 -12.38
C THR A 50 -1.54 -18.53 -12.08
N VAL A 51 -1.16 -17.32 -11.70
CA VAL A 51 -2.06 -16.23 -11.35
C VAL A 51 -2.02 -15.17 -12.43
N MET A 52 -3.18 -14.73 -12.89
CA MET A 52 -3.32 -13.54 -13.73
C MET A 52 -3.83 -12.39 -12.86
N VAL A 53 -3.19 -11.21 -12.93
CA VAL A 53 -3.61 -10.03 -12.18
C VAL A 53 -4.12 -8.98 -13.16
N LEU A 54 -5.36 -8.54 -13.01
CA LEU A 54 -5.97 -7.49 -13.81
C LEU A 54 -6.56 -6.39 -12.93
N THR A 55 -6.67 -5.20 -13.50
CA THR A 55 -7.34 -4.06 -12.88
C THR A 55 -8.79 -3.99 -13.31
N LEU A 56 -9.69 -3.67 -12.37
CA LEU A 56 -11.03 -3.19 -12.71
C LEU A 56 -10.91 -1.73 -13.13
N ALA A 57 -10.62 -1.51 -14.41
CA ALA A 57 -10.56 -0.17 -14.99
C ALA A 57 -11.98 0.40 -15.09
N LYS A 58 -12.48 0.99 -14.01
CA LYS A 58 -13.54 2.00 -14.10
C LYS A 58 -12.86 3.34 -14.33
N GLU A 59 -13.41 4.16 -15.23
CA GLU A 59 -13.08 5.59 -15.29
C GLU A 59 -13.51 6.25 -13.97
N GLU A 60 -12.73 6.06 -12.91
CA GLU A 60 -12.93 6.81 -11.69
C GLU A 60 -12.30 8.18 -11.88
N LYS A 61 -13.10 9.22 -11.62
CA LYS A 61 -12.64 10.59 -11.43
C LYS A 61 -11.83 10.65 -10.14
N THR A 62 -10.63 10.09 -10.17
CA THR A 62 -9.65 10.31 -9.11
C THR A 62 -9.00 11.66 -9.31
N LEU A 63 -8.48 12.21 -8.22
CA LEU A 63 -7.93 13.56 -8.18
C LEU A 63 -6.66 13.68 -9.03
N SER A 64 -6.01 12.54 -9.29
CA SER A 64 -4.81 12.47 -10.11
C SER A 64 -5.03 12.65 -11.62
N LYS A 65 -6.26 12.53 -12.16
CA LYS A 65 -6.55 12.42 -13.62
C LYS A 65 -5.77 11.30 -14.34
N THR A 66 -5.01 10.49 -13.61
CA THR A 66 -4.11 9.44 -14.09
C THR A 66 -4.54 8.05 -13.59
N THR A 67 -5.82 7.87 -13.24
CA THR A 67 -6.37 6.69 -12.54
C THR A 67 -6.04 5.36 -13.20
N LEU A 68 -6.06 5.32 -14.54
CA LEU A 68 -5.73 4.12 -15.29
C LEU A 68 -4.29 3.68 -14.97
N THR A 69 -3.35 4.62 -14.98
CA THR A 69 -1.95 4.33 -14.66
C THR A 69 -1.76 3.89 -13.20
N ALA A 70 -2.51 4.45 -12.25
CA ALA A 70 -2.36 4.09 -10.84
C ALA A 70 -2.93 2.69 -10.52
N ASN A 71 -4.06 2.33 -11.14
CA ASN A 71 -4.60 0.97 -11.07
C ASN A 71 -3.63 -0.03 -11.71
N GLU A 72 -3.12 0.28 -12.91
CA GLU A 72 -2.15 -0.58 -13.60
C GLU A 72 -0.88 -0.78 -12.78
N VAL A 73 -0.33 0.28 -12.19
CA VAL A 73 0.81 0.20 -11.27
C VAL A 73 0.48 -0.67 -10.05
N THR A 74 -0.75 -0.61 -9.54
CA THR A 74 -1.18 -1.49 -8.43
C THR A 74 -1.16 -2.96 -8.85
N ALA A 75 -1.64 -3.29 -10.05
CA ALA A 75 -1.58 -4.64 -10.59
C ALA A 75 -0.14 -5.11 -10.84
N ASP A 76 0.74 -4.23 -11.32
CA ASP A 76 2.17 -4.55 -11.51
C ASP A 76 2.86 -4.83 -10.18
N ILE A 77 2.62 -4.01 -9.15
CA ILE A 77 3.20 -4.21 -7.81
C ILE A 77 2.68 -5.51 -7.19
N LEU A 78 1.38 -5.81 -7.30
CA LEU A 78 0.82 -7.09 -6.84
C LEU A 78 1.42 -8.29 -7.59
N SER A 79 1.59 -8.17 -8.91
CA SER A 79 2.22 -9.20 -9.75
C SER A 79 3.65 -9.46 -9.32
N LEU A 80 4.42 -8.40 -9.08
CA LEU A 80 5.80 -8.49 -8.61
C LEU A 80 5.88 -9.13 -7.21
N GLU A 81 4.97 -8.77 -6.29
CA GLU A 81 4.95 -9.37 -4.95
C GLU A 81 4.58 -10.86 -5.00
N LEU A 82 3.62 -11.26 -5.85
CA LEU A 82 3.31 -12.67 -6.09
C LEU A 82 4.52 -13.45 -6.64
N LEU A 83 5.22 -12.89 -7.63
CA LEU A 83 6.44 -13.47 -8.18
C LEU A 83 7.53 -13.62 -7.11
N ASN A 84 7.75 -12.59 -6.28
CA ASN A 84 8.71 -12.61 -5.19
C ASN A 84 8.40 -13.68 -4.13
N ARG A 85 7.13 -14.06 -3.98
CA ARG A 85 6.65 -15.14 -3.10
C ARG A 85 6.65 -16.51 -3.78
N GLY A 86 7.09 -16.59 -5.03
CA GLY A 86 7.28 -17.83 -5.78
C GLY A 86 6.03 -18.33 -6.51
N PHE A 87 4.98 -17.51 -6.64
CA PHE A 87 3.88 -17.81 -7.55
C PHE A 87 4.32 -17.67 -9.01
N LYS A 88 3.65 -18.38 -9.92
CA LYS A 88 3.75 -18.08 -11.35
C LYS A 88 2.77 -16.98 -11.68
N VAL A 89 3.19 -15.96 -12.42
CA VAL A 89 2.32 -14.85 -12.83
C VAL A 89 2.34 -14.73 -14.34
N VAL A 90 1.17 -14.54 -14.94
CA VAL A 90 1.05 -14.27 -16.39
C VAL A 90 1.68 -12.92 -16.69
N ASP A 91 2.62 -12.88 -17.65
CA ASP A 91 3.31 -11.66 -18.04
C ASP A 91 2.31 -10.64 -18.65
N ARG A 92 2.45 -9.38 -18.25
CA ARG A 92 1.65 -8.27 -18.75
C ARG A 92 1.77 -8.10 -20.26
N ALA A 93 2.94 -8.39 -20.85
CA ALA A 93 3.11 -8.34 -22.30
C ALA A 93 2.17 -9.33 -23.01
N VAL A 94 2.01 -10.54 -22.47
CA VAL A 94 1.13 -11.58 -23.02
C VAL A 94 -0.34 -11.16 -22.90
N ILE A 95 -0.73 -10.56 -21.77
CA ILE A 95 -2.09 -10.02 -21.59
C ILE A 95 -2.37 -8.93 -22.62
N ASN A 96 -1.43 -8.00 -22.82
CA ASN A 96 -1.58 -6.90 -23.77
C ASN A 96 -1.67 -7.39 -25.23
N ASP A 97 -0.87 -8.40 -25.59
CA ASP A 97 -0.93 -9.02 -26.93
C ASP A 97 -2.29 -9.67 -27.18
N TYR A 98 -2.83 -10.38 -26.17
CA TYR A 98 -4.18 -10.95 -26.24
C TYR A 98 -5.26 -9.88 -26.46
N LEU A 99 -5.23 -8.81 -25.65
CA LEU A 99 -6.19 -7.70 -25.76
C LEU A 99 -6.13 -7.03 -27.14
N LYS A 100 -4.92 -6.84 -27.66
CA LYS A 100 -4.68 -6.28 -28.99
C LYS A 100 -5.23 -7.18 -30.10
N GLU A 101 -5.04 -8.48 -29.99
CA GLU A 101 -5.58 -9.46 -30.94
C GLU A 101 -7.12 -9.44 -30.96
N LYS A 102 -7.75 -9.40 -29.77
CA LYS A 102 -9.21 -9.34 -29.63
C LYS A 102 -9.81 -7.97 -29.91
N LYS A 103 -8.99 -6.93 -30.07
CA LYS A 103 -9.40 -5.51 -30.22
C LYS A 103 -10.30 -5.05 -29.06
N THR A 104 -9.97 -5.47 -27.84
CA THR A 104 -10.71 -5.15 -26.62
C THR A 104 -9.86 -4.33 -25.66
N ASP A 105 -10.49 -3.53 -24.83
CA ASP A 105 -9.87 -2.77 -23.75
C ASP A 105 -10.37 -3.29 -22.40
N LEU A 106 -9.48 -3.43 -21.41
CA LEU A 106 -9.80 -3.86 -20.05
C LEU A 106 -10.86 -2.96 -19.39
N SER A 107 -10.92 -1.68 -19.75
CA SER A 107 -11.89 -0.71 -19.22
C SER A 107 -13.35 -1.07 -19.48
N VAL A 108 -13.62 -1.76 -20.60
CA VAL A 108 -14.97 -2.12 -21.04
C VAL A 108 -15.22 -3.63 -21.03
N THR A 109 -14.19 -4.42 -20.70
CA THR A 109 -14.26 -5.88 -20.73
C THR A 109 -15.16 -6.39 -19.61
N ARG A 110 -16.11 -7.28 -19.92
CA ARG A 110 -16.98 -7.88 -18.90
C ARG A 110 -16.22 -8.96 -18.17
N LEU A 111 -16.66 -9.28 -16.95
CA LEU A 111 -16.05 -10.36 -16.14
C LEU A 111 -15.96 -11.68 -16.92
N ILE A 112 -17.00 -12.05 -17.66
CA ILE A 112 -17.03 -13.29 -18.46
C ILE A 112 -15.88 -13.33 -19.46
N ASP A 113 -15.62 -12.22 -20.16
CA ASP A 113 -14.57 -12.11 -21.16
C ASP A 113 -13.16 -12.15 -20.49
N MET A 114 -13.02 -11.60 -19.27
CA MET A 114 -11.79 -11.70 -18.47
C MET A 114 -11.51 -13.13 -18.00
N LEU A 115 -12.56 -13.88 -17.62
CA LEU A 115 -12.43 -15.29 -17.24
C LEU A 115 -12.02 -16.15 -18.45
N GLU A 116 -12.59 -15.89 -19.62
CA GLU A 116 -12.19 -16.57 -20.87
C GLU A 116 -10.74 -16.28 -21.24
N MET A 117 -10.30 -15.03 -21.11
CA MET A 117 -8.91 -14.63 -21.28
C MET A 117 -7.97 -15.39 -20.32
N GLY A 118 -8.30 -15.43 -19.03
CA GLY A 118 -7.49 -16.17 -18.04
C GLY A 118 -7.35 -17.65 -18.38
N ARG A 119 -8.44 -18.29 -18.81
CA ARG A 119 -8.43 -19.69 -19.26
C ARG A 119 -7.57 -19.89 -20.51
N THR A 120 -7.68 -18.97 -21.48
CA THR A 120 -6.90 -19.01 -22.72
C THR A 120 -5.40 -18.86 -22.45
N LEU A 121 -5.04 -18.04 -21.47
CA LEU A 121 -3.65 -17.81 -21.05
C LEU A 121 -3.16 -18.85 -20.02
N HIS A 122 -3.90 -19.93 -19.80
CA HIS A 122 -3.56 -21.02 -18.88
C HIS A 122 -3.29 -20.55 -17.44
N ALA A 123 -4.00 -19.52 -16.98
CA ALA A 123 -4.03 -19.16 -15.57
C ALA A 123 -4.97 -20.09 -14.81
N ASP A 124 -4.62 -20.39 -13.56
CA ASP A 124 -5.47 -21.11 -12.61
C ASP A 124 -6.39 -20.13 -11.87
N PHE A 125 -5.85 -18.95 -11.53
CA PHE A 125 -6.56 -17.93 -10.78
C PHE A 125 -6.51 -16.57 -11.48
N LEU A 126 -7.59 -15.81 -11.33
CA LEU A 126 -7.68 -14.42 -11.74
C LEU A 126 -7.83 -13.52 -10.51
N ILE A 127 -6.86 -12.64 -10.28
CA ILE A 127 -6.98 -11.55 -9.31
C ILE A 127 -7.49 -10.30 -10.03
N LEU A 128 -8.61 -9.77 -9.57
CA LEU A 128 -9.13 -8.47 -9.98
C LEU A 128 -8.87 -7.47 -8.86
N THR A 129 -8.09 -6.42 -9.15
CA THR A 129 -7.75 -5.36 -8.21
C THR A 129 -8.41 -4.04 -8.56
N ASN A 130 -8.76 -3.26 -7.55
CA ASN A 130 -9.22 -1.88 -7.68
C ASN A 130 -8.54 -0.99 -6.63
N LEU A 131 -7.97 0.11 -7.08
CA LEU A 131 -7.45 1.18 -6.26
C LEU A 131 -8.56 2.17 -5.91
N PHE A 132 -8.60 2.63 -4.66
CA PHE A 132 -9.40 3.78 -4.26
C PHE A 132 -8.56 4.74 -3.42
N GLU A 133 -8.79 6.03 -3.59
CA GLU A 133 -8.08 7.10 -2.88
C GLU A 133 -9.07 8.06 -2.23
N ASN A 134 -8.73 8.55 -1.04
CA ASN A 134 -9.47 9.60 -0.35
C ASN A 134 -8.49 10.59 0.29
N LEU A 135 -8.43 11.81 -0.23
CA LEU A 135 -7.58 12.86 0.33
C LEU A 135 -8.11 13.30 1.70
N GLN A 136 -7.24 13.25 2.70
CA GLN A 136 -7.49 13.83 4.01
C GLN A 136 -6.54 15.01 4.22
N ALA A 137 -7.12 16.21 4.19
CA ALA A 137 -6.43 17.40 4.67
C ALA A 137 -6.67 17.52 6.18
N SER A 138 -5.60 17.51 6.95
CA SER A 138 -5.64 17.80 8.38
C SER A 138 -4.94 19.12 8.65
N ASN A 139 -5.60 19.99 9.42
CA ASN A 139 -5.02 21.24 9.87
C ASN A 139 -4.57 21.05 11.31
N ALA A 140 -3.28 21.20 11.57
CA ALA A 140 -2.75 21.23 12.93
C ALA A 140 -2.38 22.67 13.29
N ILE A 141 -2.84 23.11 14.46
CA ILE A 141 -2.48 24.40 15.04
C ILE A 141 -1.58 24.10 16.22
N THR A 142 -0.31 24.48 16.12
CA THR A 142 0.67 24.36 17.19
C THR A 142 0.86 25.72 17.83
N PHE A 143 0.61 25.80 19.14
CA PHE A 143 0.84 27.01 19.92
C PHE A 143 2.24 26.96 20.54
N LEU A 144 3.10 27.89 20.14
CA LEU A 144 4.39 28.15 20.79
C LEU A 144 4.28 29.44 21.62
N PRO A 145 5.10 29.65 22.67
CA PRO A 145 5.07 30.90 23.42
C PRO A 145 5.32 32.11 22.50
N GLY A 146 4.28 32.92 22.27
CA GLY A 146 4.35 34.11 21.42
C GLY A 146 4.09 33.88 19.92
N GLU A 147 3.89 32.64 19.48
CA GLU A 147 3.68 32.30 18.07
C GLU A 147 2.59 31.24 17.87
N VAL A 148 1.81 31.36 16.80
CA VAL A 148 0.85 30.34 16.34
C VAL A 148 1.36 29.78 15.03
N LEU A 149 1.80 28.53 15.03
CA LEU A 149 2.20 27.82 13.83
C LEU A 149 1.01 27.01 13.30
N THR A 150 0.60 27.30 12.08
CA THR A 150 -0.37 26.48 11.35
C THR A 150 0.38 25.57 10.39
N SER A 151 0.21 24.26 10.53
CA SER A 151 0.68 23.29 9.55
C SER A 151 -0.53 22.64 8.86
N ILE A 152 -0.44 22.54 7.53
CA ILE A 152 -1.40 21.82 6.72
C ILE A 152 -0.72 20.52 6.31
N ASP A 153 -1.14 19.41 6.90
CA ASP A 153 -0.69 18.09 6.50
C ASP A 153 -1.72 17.49 5.56
N THR A 154 -1.35 17.42 4.28
CA THR A 154 -2.10 16.69 3.26
C THR A 154 -1.62 15.25 3.25
N SER A 155 -2.51 14.33 3.60
CA SER A 155 -2.28 12.89 3.51
C SER A 155 -3.38 12.26 2.64
N ALA A 156 -3.12 11.10 2.07
CA ALA A 156 -4.13 10.33 1.35
C ALA A 156 -4.37 9.02 2.09
N ASN A 157 -5.65 8.70 2.28
CA ASN A 157 -6.05 7.33 2.56
C ASN A 157 -6.07 6.58 1.23
N ILE A 158 -5.17 5.63 1.11
CA ILE A 158 -4.99 4.82 -0.09
C ILE A 158 -5.49 3.43 0.27
N GLY A 159 -6.30 2.85 -0.61
CA GLY A 159 -6.83 1.52 -0.41
C GLY A 159 -6.80 0.70 -1.69
N VAL A 160 -6.62 -0.59 -1.53
CA VAL A 160 -6.71 -1.57 -2.61
C VAL A 160 -7.72 -2.63 -2.18
N SER A 161 -8.70 -2.88 -3.04
CA SER A 161 -9.55 -4.06 -2.95
C SER A 161 -9.13 -5.06 -4.02
N SER A 162 -9.06 -6.32 -3.66
CA SER A 162 -8.67 -7.40 -4.55
C SER A 162 -9.58 -8.59 -4.33
N ARG A 163 -9.91 -9.29 -5.41
CA ARG A 163 -10.66 -10.55 -5.36
C ARG A 163 -9.98 -11.58 -6.25
N MET A 164 -9.77 -12.79 -5.73
CA MET A 164 -9.24 -13.92 -6.47
C MET A 164 -10.39 -14.83 -6.88
N ILE A 165 -10.41 -15.20 -8.15
CA ILE A 165 -11.44 -16.04 -8.76
C ILE A 165 -10.76 -17.30 -9.29
N ASP A 166 -11.30 -18.47 -8.96
CA ASP A 166 -10.90 -19.73 -9.58
C ASP A 166 -11.43 -19.79 -11.02
N LEU A 167 -10.52 -19.90 -11.99
CA LEU A 167 -10.88 -19.91 -13.40
C LEU A 167 -11.58 -21.20 -13.82
N LYS A 168 -11.50 -22.28 -13.03
CA LYS A 168 -12.14 -23.57 -13.31
C LYS A 168 -13.66 -23.49 -13.14
N ASN A 169 -14.14 -22.96 -12.01
CA ASN A 169 -15.57 -22.86 -11.67
C ASN A 169 -16.12 -21.42 -11.83
N GLY A 170 -15.26 -20.41 -11.83
CA GLY A 170 -15.65 -18.99 -11.85
C GLY A 170 -16.05 -18.45 -10.48
N GLU A 171 -15.76 -19.16 -9.39
CA GLU A 171 -16.14 -18.79 -8.02
C GLU A 171 -15.07 -17.88 -7.38
N VAL A 172 -15.52 -16.94 -6.56
CA VAL A 172 -14.61 -16.08 -5.78
C VAL A 172 -14.10 -16.90 -4.61
N ILE A 173 -12.78 -17.03 -4.48
CA ILE A 173 -12.18 -17.85 -3.41
C ILE A 173 -11.52 -17.00 -2.32
N TRP A 174 -11.17 -15.75 -2.64
CA TRP A 174 -10.59 -14.80 -1.71
C TRP A 174 -10.99 -13.38 -2.06
N ILE A 175 -11.25 -12.59 -1.02
CA ILE A 175 -11.45 -11.15 -1.08
C ILE A 175 -10.51 -10.53 -0.04
N GLY A 176 -9.72 -9.56 -0.46
CA GLY A 176 -8.85 -8.80 0.42
C GLY A 176 -9.03 -7.31 0.19
N ILE A 177 -9.19 -6.57 1.28
CA ILE A 177 -9.22 -5.11 1.27
C ILE A 177 -8.16 -4.63 2.24
N ALA A 178 -7.28 -3.75 1.78
CA ALA A 178 -6.25 -3.18 2.62
C ALA A 178 -6.14 -1.68 2.40
N THR A 179 -6.00 -0.92 3.49
CA THR A 179 -5.91 0.54 3.47
C THR A 179 -4.77 1.03 4.34
N THR A 180 -4.19 2.16 3.96
CA THR A 180 -3.19 2.87 4.77
C THR A 180 -3.26 4.37 4.51
N GLN A 181 -2.83 5.17 5.47
CA GLN A 181 -2.69 6.61 5.32
C GLN A 181 -1.22 6.93 5.04
N ASP A 182 -0.93 7.57 3.89
CA ASP A 182 0.43 8.00 3.59
C ASP A 182 0.48 9.25 2.72
N GLN A 183 1.64 9.90 2.74
CA GLN A 183 1.99 11.00 1.84
C GLN A 183 2.64 10.49 0.54
N ASN A 184 3.29 9.32 0.58
CA ASN A 184 3.93 8.67 -0.53
C ASN A 184 3.08 7.51 -1.04
N PHE A 185 2.39 7.77 -2.16
CA PHE A 185 1.47 6.83 -2.78
C PHE A 185 2.11 5.48 -3.13
N GLN A 186 3.31 5.48 -3.73
CA GLN A 186 3.99 4.25 -4.13
C GLN A 186 4.38 3.38 -2.92
N LYS A 187 4.88 3.99 -1.84
CA LYS A 187 5.21 3.27 -0.60
C LYS A 187 3.97 2.70 0.10
N ALA A 188 2.83 3.39 0.00
CA ALA A 188 1.56 2.90 0.50
C ALA A 188 1.12 1.65 -0.26
N LEU A 189 1.14 1.68 -1.60
CA LEU A 189 0.81 0.53 -2.43
C LEU A 189 1.73 -0.66 -2.16
N GLN A 190 3.03 -0.46 -2.05
CA GLN A 190 3.97 -1.54 -1.74
C GLN A 190 3.65 -2.23 -0.41
N ARG A 191 3.30 -1.47 0.64
CA ARG A 191 2.90 -2.03 1.93
C ARG A 191 1.58 -2.77 1.83
N ILE A 192 0.57 -2.15 1.20
CA ILE A 192 -0.74 -2.78 0.98
C ILE A 192 -0.60 -4.10 0.22
N SER A 193 0.14 -4.12 -0.89
CA SER A 193 0.37 -5.34 -1.68
C SER A 193 1.07 -6.42 -0.86
N LYS A 194 2.09 -6.05 -0.08
CA LYS A 194 2.80 -7.01 0.79
C LYS A 194 1.88 -7.67 1.82
N GLU A 195 1.00 -6.90 2.47
CA GLU A 195 0.05 -7.42 3.46
C GLU A 195 -1.04 -8.27 2.80
N LEU A 196 -1.58 -7.84 1.65
CA LEU A 196 -2.56 -8.62 0.89
C LEU A 196 -2.00 -9.98 0.47
N ILE A 197 -0.79 -10.03 -0.09
CA ILE A 197 -0.17 -11.30 -0.50
C ILE A 197 0.21 -12.16 0.72
N ALA A 198 0.63 -11.57 1.83
CA ALA A 198 0.87 -12.31 3.07
C ALA A 198 -0.41 -12.99 3.61
N SER A 199 -1.57 -12.34 3.46
CA SER A 199 -2.86 -12.94 3.84
C SER A 199 -3.21 -14.17 2.99
N LEU A 200 -2.89 -14.14 1.69
CA LEU A 200 -3.06 -15.28 0.78
C LEU A 200 -2.16 -16.47 1.17
N GLU A 201 -0.90 -16.21 1.53
CA GLU A 201 0.02 -17.29 1.94
C GLU A 201 -0.40 -17.98 3.24
N THR A 202 -1.02 -17.24 4.17
CA THR A 202 -1.51 -17.83 5.43
C THR A 202 -2.53 -18.93 5.16
N GLN A 203 -3.34 -18.81 4.10
CA GLN A 203 -4.25 -19.87 3.66
C GLN A 203 -3.48 -21.01 2.96
N ALA A 204 -2.53 -20.69 2.07
CA ALA A 204 -1.75 -21.68 1.34
C ALA A 204 -0.98 -22.67 2.24
N SER A 205 -0.74 -22.28 3.50
CA SER A 205 -0.06 -23.10 4.51
C SER A 205 -0.96 -23.99 5.36
N ARG A 206 -2.28 -23.88 5.24
CA ARG A 206 -3.26 -24.73 5.94
C ARG A 206 -3.62 -25.94 5.12
#